data_AF-A0A183SXN0-F1
#
_entry.id   AF-A0A183SXN0-F1
#
_cell.length_a   1.000
_cell.length_b   1.000
_cell.length_c   1.000
_cell.angle_alpha   90.00
_cell.angle_beta   90.00
_cell.angle_gamma   90.00
#
_symmetry.space_group_name_H-M   'P 1'
#
loop_
_entity.id
_entity.type
_entity.pdbx_description
1 polymer ?
#
loop_
_entity_poly.entity_id
_entity_poly.type
_entity_poly.pdbx_seq_one_letter_code
_entity_poly.pdbx_strand_id
1 'polypeptide(L)'
;MDRVVRLSFLLALIYLSPSSAAYYPRGRSCSRLISSDLSVTDHWRSFVISAPMAAVIVYEVLREAHEDQKRELKQIQERENKEMKAQQTKISIESNRTVLGDRKLKNKAERDRRIRELNDYNTKRFIDQRKAQAQRNERQIQELCRRHDEEEQGVVTGVNRERDELIHSYQEELLASKRTTVI
;
A
#
# COMPACT_ATOMS: atom_id res chain seq x y z
N MET A 1 5.37 -0.81 -30.59
CA MET A 1 3.90 -0.71 -30.68
C MET A 1 3.33 -1.47 -29.51
N ASP A 2 2.92 -0.67 -28.52
CA ASP A 2 3.18 -0.97 -27.13
C ASP A 2 2.11 -1.79 -26.45
N ARG A 3 2.57 -2.58 -25.47
CA ARG A 3 1.72 -3.31 -24.53
C ARG A 3 0.70 -2.39 -23.85
N VAL A 4 1.01 -1.10 -23.73
CA VAL A 4 0.14 -0.02 -23.25
C VAL A 4 -1.11 0.15 -24.14
N VAL A 5 -0.95 0.18 -25.47
CA VAL A 5 -2.09 0.32 -26.40
C VAL A 5 -3.00 -0.90 -26.34
N ARG A 6 -2.42 -2.10 -26.16
CA ARG A 6 -3.20 -3.35 -25.98
C ARG A 6 -3.94 -3.39 -24.65
N LEU A 7 -3.34 -2.90 -23.57
CA LEU A 7 -3.99 -2.80 -22.25
C LEU A 7 -5.10 -1.75 -22.25
N SER A 8 -4.91 -0.61 -22.91
CA SER A 8 -5.95 0.41 -23.08
C SER A 8 -7.14 -0.11 -23.91
N PHE A 9 -6.89 -0.90 -24.96
CA PHE A 9 -7.95 -1.54 -25.75
C PHE A 9 -8.68 -2.64 -24.98
N LEU A 10 -7.97 -3.42 -24.17
CA LEU A 10 -8.57 -4.47 -23.34
C LEU A 10 -9.40 -3.89 -22.18
N LEU A 11 -8.96 -2.79 -21.55
CA LEU A 11 -9.74 -2.07 -20.54
C LEU A 11 -10.99 -1.42 -21.14
N ALA A 12 -10.90 -0.87 -22.35
CA ALA A 12 -12.06 -0.37 -23.07
C ALA A 12 -13.07 -1.50 -23.40
N LEU A 13 -12.60 -2.69 -23.75
CA LEU A 13 -13.48 -3.84 -24.02
C LEU A 13 -14.10 -4.47 -22.76
N ILE A 14 -13.47 -4.33 -21.59
CA ILE A 14 -14.02 -4.81 -20.32
C ILE A 14 -15.08 -3.84 -19.76
N TYR A 15 -14.95 -2.54 -20.01
CA TYR A 15 -15.89 -1.51 -19.53
C TYR A 15 -17.00 -1.12 -20.51
N LEU A 16 -16.86 -1.41 -21.80
CA LEU A 16 -17.98 -1.33 -22.75
C LEU A 16 -18.73 -2.67 -22.78
N SER A 17 -19.76 -2.78 -21.95
CA SER A 17 -20.81 -3.78 -22.14
C SER A 17 -21.38 -3.66 -23.58
N PRO A 18 -21.60 -4.76 -24.32
CA PRO A 18 -22.04 -4.73 -25.72
C PRO A 18 -23.42 -4.08 -25.96
N SER A 19 -24.15 -3.71 -24.91
CA SER A 19 -25.53 -3.22 -25.00
C SER A 19 -25.71 -1.81 -25.63
N SER A 20 -24.65 -1.09 -26.00
CA SER A 20 -24.76 0.24 -26.65
C SER A 20 -24.51 0.24 -28.16
N ALA A 21 -24.29 -0.91 -28.80
CA ALA A 21 -24.07 -0.97 -30.26
C ALA A 21 -25.34 -0.74 -31.12
N ALA A 22 -26.50 -0.45 -30.51
CA ALA A 22 -27.80 -0.44 -31.20
C ALA A 22 -28.32 0.95 -31.61
N TYR A 23 -27.56 2.05 -31.48
CA TYR A 23 -28.09 3.39 -31.78
C TYR A 23 -27.18 4.25 -32.67
N TYR A 24 -26.93 3.79 -33.90
CA TYR A 24 -26.51 4.67 -34.98
C TYR A 24 -27.69 4.88 -35.95
N PRO A 25 -28.38 6.03 -35.92
CA PRO A 25 -29.41 6.31 -36.91
C PRO A 25 -28.73 6.72 -38.22
N ARG A 26 -28.95 5.93 -39.27
CA ARG A 26 -28.66 6.31 -40.65
C ARG A 26 -29.59 7.48 -41.04
N GLY A 27 -28.96 8.59 -41.41
CA GLY A 27 -29.46 9.55 -42.39
C GLY A 27 -30.70 10.34 -42.02
N ARG A 28 -30.52 11.57 -41.49
CA ARG A 28 -31.27 12.76 -41.88
C ARG A 28 -30.37 13.99 -41.76
N SER A 29 -30.50 14.92 -42.70
CA SER A 29 -29.77 16.20 -42.77
C SER A 29 -29.67 16.87 -41.40
N CYS A 30 -28.44 16.95 -40.90
CA CYS A 30 -28.12 17.44 -39.58
C CYS A 30 -27.30 18.73 -39.74
N SER A 31 -27.96 19.89 -39.69
CA SER A 31 -27.24 21.17 -39.77
C SER A 31 -27.72 22.20 -38.75
N ARG A 32 -28.57 21.84 -37.77
CA ARG A 32 -28.99 22.80 -36.73
C ARG A 32 -29.24 22.25 -35.31
N LEU A 33 -28.91 20.97 -35.04
CA LEU A 33 -29.10 20.33 -33.72
C LEU A 33 -27.79 19.84 -33.07
N ILE A 34 -26.62 20.17 -33.65
CA ILE A 34 -25.35 19.52 -33.29
C ILE A 34 -24.58 20.25 -32.16
N SER A 35 -24.88 21.51 -31.87
CA SER A 35 -24.03 22.31 -30.97
C SER A 35 -24.17 21.98 -29.47
N SER A 36 -25.34 21.54 -29.00
CA SER A 36 -25.57 21.21 -27.58
C SER A 36 -25.15 19.78 -27.23
N ASP A 37 -25.27 18.84 -28.17
CA ASP A 37 -24.84 17.44 -27.95
C ASP A 37 -23.32 17.28 -28.03
N LEU A 38 -22.61 18.13 -28.79
CA LEU A 38 -21.14 18.10 -28.85
C LEU A 38 -20.48 18.53 -27.54
N SER A 39 -21.02 19.53 -26.82
CA SER A 39 -20.39 20.02 -25.59
C SER A 39 -20.49 19.02 -24.44
N VAL A 40 -21.64 18.34 -24.31
CA VAL A 40 -21.85 17.28 -23.31
C VAL A 40 -20.93 16.10 -23.64
N THR A 41 -20.84 15.69 -24.89
CA THR A 41 -19.97 14.57 -25.30
C THR A 41 -18.47 14.89 -25.20
N ASP A 42 -18.05 16.14 -25.40
CA ASP A 42 -16.65 16.56 -25.24
C ASP A 42 -16.23 16.67 -23.78
N HIS A 43 -17.10 17.18 -22.89
CA HIS A 43 -16.85 17.16 -21.43
C HIS A 43 -16.71 15.73 -20.91
N TRP A 44 -17.62 14.84 -21.33
CA TRP A 44 -17.58 13.42 -21.02
C TRP A 44 -16.34 12.71 -21.55
N ARG A 45 -15.92 13.01 -22.78
CA ARG A 45 -14.68 12.47 -23.36
C ARG A 45 -13.44 12.94 -22.62
N SER A 46 -13.36 14.22 -22.28
CA SER A 46 -12.25 14.77 -21.51
C SER A 46 -12.15 14.10 -20.14
N PHE A 47 -13.28 13.86 -19.49
CA PHE A 47 -13.31 13.20 -18.18
C PHE A 47 -12.96 11.71 -18.26
N VAL A 48 -13.52 10.96 -19.21
CA VAL A 48 -13.23 9.52 -19.41
C VAL A 48 -11.74 9.27 -19.68
N ILE A 49 -11.03 10.24 -20.24
CA ILE A 49 -9.58 10.18 -20.45
C ILE A 49 -8.80 10.66 -19.21
N SER A 50 -9.25 11.74 -18.56
CA SER A 50 -8.54 12.36 -17.45
C SER A 50 -8.65 11.60 -16.12
N ALA A 51 -9.82 11.05 -15.80
CA ALA A 51 -10.07 10.34 -14.54
C ALA A 51 -9.21 9.06 -14.36
N PRO A 52 -9.07 8.16 -15.34
CA PRO A 52 -8.18 7.01 -15.19
C PRO A 52 -6.70 7.43 -15.10
N MET A 53 -6.29 8.51 -15.77
CA MET A 53 -4.93 9.03 -15.64
C MET A 53 -4.67 9.59 -14.24
N ALA A 54 -5.60 10.33 -13.66
CA ALA A 54 -5.50 10.84 -12.30
C ALA A 54 -5.43 9.68 -11.28
N ALA A 55 -6.28 8.66 -11.43
CA ALA A 55 -6.26 7.47 -10.58
C ALA A 55 -4.89 6.75 -10.64
N VAL A 56 -4.34 6.54 -11.84
CA VAL A 56 -3.01 5.91 -12.01
C VAL A 56 -1.92 6.69 -11.30
N ILE A 57 -1.92 8.03 -11.41
CA ILE A 57 -0.91 8.88 -10.74
C ILE A 57 -1.02 8.74 -9.21
N VAL A 58 -2.24 8.75 -8.67
CA VAL A 58 -2.46 8.60 -7.23
C VAL A 58 -1.96 7.23 -6.73
N TYR A 59 -2.23 6.15 -7.47
CA TYR A 59 -1.71 4.82 -7.13
C TYR A 59 -0.20 4.73 -7.16
N GLU A 60 0.44 5.32 -8.18
CA GLU A 60 1.90 5.30 -8.30
C GLU A 60 2.57 6.04 -7.13
N VAL A 61 2.10 7.25 -6.81
CA VAL A 61 2.62 8.03 -5.67
C VAL A 61 2.36 7.31 -4.34
N LEU A 62 1.19 6.71 -4.16
CA LEU A 62 0.85 5.95 -2.96
C LEU A 62 1.80 4.75 -2.78
N ARG A 63 2.04 4.00 -3.87
CA ARG A 63 2.93 2.83 -3.85
C ARG A 63 4.37 3.22 -3.53
N GLU A 64 4.88 4.31 -4.12
CA GLU A 64 6.21 4.83 -3.79
C GLU A 64 6.32 5.18 -2.29
N ALA A 65 5.31 5.86 -1.74
CA ALA A 65 5.28 6.17 -0.32
C ALA A 65 5.23 4.90 0.56
N HIS A 66 4.49 3.88 0.15
CA HIS A 66 4.43 2.59 0.85
C HIS A 66 5.78 1.85 0.83
N GLU A 67 6.47 1.86 -0.30
CA GLU A 67 7.81 1.28 -0.42
C GLU A 67 8.82 1.99 0.46
N ASP A 68 8.76 3.32 0.51
CA ASP A 68 9.61 4.14 1.37
C ASP A 68 9.39 3.85 2.85
N GLN A 69 8.12 3.76 3.29
CA GLN A 69 7.78 3.37 4.65
C GLN A 69 8.25 1.94 4.99
N LYS A 70 8.11 0.98 4.07
CA LYS A 70 8.63 -0.39 4.24
C LYS A 70 10.15 -0.40 4.36
N ARG A 71 10.85 0.43 3.57
CA ARG A 71 12.31 0.55 3.59
C ARG A 71 12.79 1.17 4.89
N GLU A 72 12.15 2.23 5.36
CA GLU A 72 12.47 2.87 6.63
C GLU A 72 12.26 1.92 7.82
N LEU A 73 11.12 1.22 7.87
CA LEU A 73 10.86 0.23 8.91
C LEU A 73 11.94 -0.85 8.96
N LYS A 74 12.37 -1.37 7.80
CA LYS A 74 13.47 -2.35 7.72
C LYS A 74 14.78 -1.78 8.29
N GLN A 75 15.12 -0.53 7.98
CA GLN A 75 16.33 0.11 8.50
C GLN A 75 16.27 0.27 10.02
N ILE A 76 15.12 0.67 10.57
CA ILE A 76 14.91 0.79 12.01
C ILE A 76 15.09 -0.58 12.68
N GLN A 77 14.40 -1.61 12.17
CA GLN A 77 14.51 -2.97 12.70
C GLN A 77 15.93 -3.53 12.63
N GLU A 78 16.70 -3.21 11.58
CA GLU A 78 18.09 -3.61 11.48
C GLU A 78 18.97 -2.91 12.53
N ARG A 79 18.75 -1.61 12.77
CA ARG A 79 19.46 -0.85 13.82
C ARG A 79 19.14 -1.40 15.21
N GLU A 80 17.87 -1.62 15.52
CA GLU A 80 17.44 -2.21 16.80
C GLU A 80 18.06 -3.60 17.03
N ASN A 81 18.12 -4.43 15.98
CA ASN A 81 18.75 -5.75 16.06
C ASN A 81 20.27 -5.67 16.31
N LYS A 82 20.96 -4.71 15.68
CA LYS A 82 22.39 -4.47 15.92
C LYS A 82 22.62 -4.00 17.36
N GLU A 83 21.80 -3.08 17.84
CA GLU A 83 21.88 -2.56 19.21
C GLU A 83 21.63 -3.68 20.23
N MET A 84 20.57 -4.48 20.06
CA MET A 84 20.29 -5.62 20.94
C MET A 84 21.48 -6.58 21.01
N LYS A 85 22.09 -6.93 19.86
CA LYS A 85 23.28 -7.80 19.85
C LYS A 85 24.46 -7.16 20.60
N ALA A 86 24.71 -5.87 20.40
CA ALA A 86 25.76 -5.15 21.12
C ALA A 86 25.50 -5.14 22.64
N GLN A 87 24.25 -4.93 23.07
CA GLN A 87 23.86 -5.01 24.46
C GLN A 87 24.06 -6.42 25.04
N GLN A 88 23.72 -7.48 24.30
CA GLN A 88 23.97 -8.87 24.71
C GLN A 88 25.47 -9.14 24.91
N THR A 89 26.32 -8.68 23.99
CA THR A 89 27.78 -8.79 24.12
C THR A 89 28.28 -8.03 25.34
N LYS A 90 27.80 -6.80 25.57
CA LYS A 90 28.18 -6.00 26.75
C LYS A 90 27.81 -6.74 28.04
N ILE A 91 26.59 -7.26 28.14
CA ILE A 91 26.12 -8.03 29.30
C ILE A 91 27.00 -9.25 29.54
N SER A 92 27.36 -10.01 28.49
CA SER A 92 28.21 -11.19 28.61
C SER A 92 29.63 -10.86 29.11
N ILE A 93 30.22 -9.76 28.62
CA ILE A 93 31.55 -9.31 29.07
C ILE A 93 31.48 -8.83 30.53
N GLU A 94 30.47 -8.03 30.86
CA GLU A 94 30.27 -7.49 32.20
C GLU A 94 29.99 -8.60 33.22
N SER A 95 29.17 -9.59 32.85
CA SER A 95 28.88 -10.74 33.70
C SER A 95 30.14 -11.54 34.02
N ASN A 96 31.02 -11.74 33.04
CA ASN A 96 32.31 -12.41 33.26
C ASN A 96 33.24 -11.59 34.16
N ARG A 97 33.31 -10.26 33.96
CA ARG A 97 34.09 -9.36 34.83
C ARG A 97 33.60 -9.40 36.27
N THR A 98 32.29 -9.40 36.49
CA THR A 98 31.68 -9.46 37.82
C THR A 98 32.06 -10.75 38.55
N VAL A 99 32.02 -11.91 37.87
CA VAL A 99 32.40 -13.19 38.48
C VAL A 99 33.90 -13.26 38.79
N LEU A 100 34.75 -12.66 37.94
CA LEU A 100 36.20 -12.58 38.19
C LEU A 100 36.54 -11.67 39.37
N GLY A 101 35.80 -10.57 39.55
CA GLY A 101 35.97 -9.61 40.65
C GLY A 101 35.38 -10.05 41.99
N ASP A 102 34.62 -11.15 42.03
CA ASP A 102 33.97 -11.62 43.25
C ASP A 102 34.97 -12.26 44.23
N ARG A 103 35.25 -11.54 45.32
CA ARG A 103 36.16 -11.97 46.40
C ARG A 103 35.64 -13.16 47.21
N LYS A 104 34.35 -13.49 47.12
CA LYS A 104 33.76 -14.65 47.81
C LYS A 104 34.12 -15.96 47.13
N LEU A 105 34.43 -15.94 45.84
CA LEU A 105 34.83 -17.12 45.05
C LEU A 105 36.32 -17.38 45.21
N LYS A 106 36.69 -18.19 46.22
CA LYS A 106 38.09 -18.47 46.55
C LYS A 106 38.72 -19.54 45.66
N ASN A 107 37.92 -20.48 45.15
CA ASN A 107 38.42 -21.61 44.35
C ASN A 107 38.14 -21.44 42.85
N LYS A 108 39.09 -21.85 41.99
CA LYS A 108 38.94 -21.87 40.53
C LYS A 108 37.74 -22.72 40.10
N ALA A 109 37.55 -23.89 40.70
CA ALA A 109 36.43 -24.78 40.35
C ALA A 109 35.06 -24.13 40.60
N GLU A 110 34.93 -23.37 41.68
CA GLU A 110 33.71 -22.65 42.03
C GLU A 110 33.46 -21.49 41.08
N ARG A 111 34.51 -20.75 40.71
CA ARG A 111 34.45 -19.69 39.71
C ARG A 111 34.02 -20.22 38.34
N ASP A 112 34.63 -21.31 37.88
CA ASP A 112 34.29 -21.93 36.60
C ASP A 112 32.86 -22.50 36.59
N ARG A 113 32.39 -23.04 37.72
CA ARG A 113 30.98 -23.42 37.89
C ARG A 113 30.07 -22.21 37.78
N ARG A 114 30.38 -21.11 38.47
CA ARG A 114 29.55 -19.89 38.46
C ARG A 114 29.47 -19.26 37.07
N ILE A 115 30.59 -19.25 36.34
CA ILE A 115 30.64 -18.77 34.94
C ILE A 115 29.70 -19.60 34.05
N ARG A 116 29.70 -20.93 34.19
CA ARG A 116 28.81 -21.82 33.42
C ARG A 116 27.34 -21.53 33.70
N GLU A 117 26.95 -21.51 34.98
CA GLU A 117 25.57 -21.21 35.37
C GLU A 117 25.09 -19.85 34.84
N LEU A 118 25.95 -18.84 34.90
CA LEU A 118 25.63 -17.49 34.43
C LEU A 118 25.54 -17.42 32.91
N ASN A 119 26.40 -18.15 32.18
CA ASN A 119 26.34 -18.26 30.74
C ASN A 119 25.07 -18.98 30.26
N ASP A 120 24.66 -20.05 30.93
CA ASP A 120 23.43 -20.76 30.62
C ASP A 120 22.21 -19.85 30.83
N TYR A 121 22.19 -19.12 31.96
CA TYR A 121 21.15 -18.13 32.25
C TYR A 121 21.09 -17.01 31.19
N ASN A 122 22.24 -16.40 30.87
CA ASN A 122 22.34 -15.34 29.87
C ASN A 122 21.92 -15.83 28.49
N THR A 123 22.33 -17.04 28.09
CA THR A 123 21.96 -17.65 26.81
C THR A 123 20.45 -17.81 26.69
N LYS A 124 19.80 -18.34 27.73
CA LYS A 124 18.32 -18.46 27.76
C LYS A 124 17.65 -17.10 27.60
N ARG A 125 18.07 -16.12 28.41
CA ARG A 125 17.54 -14.75 28.35
C ARG A 125 17.73 -14.11 26.97
N PHE A 126 18.88 -14.30 26.33
CA PHE A 126 19.16 -13.74 25.00
C PHE A 126 18.32 -14.38 23.91
N ILE A 127 18.02 -15.68 24.01
CA ILE A 127 17.10 -16.37 23.10
C ILE A 127 15.70 -15.78 23.24
N ASP A 128 15.21 -15.62 24.46
CA ASP A 128 13.87 -15.09 24.72
C ASP A 128 13.73 -13.63 24.23
N GLN A 129 14.75 -12.80 24.45
CA GLN A 129 14.80 -11.44 23.91
C GLN A 129 14.74 -11.42 22.37
N ARG A 130 15.52 -12.27 21.70
CA ARG A 130 15.51 -12.35 20.23
C ARG A 130 14.16 -12.82 19.69
N LYS A 131 13.51 -13.78 20.36
CA LYS A 131 12.15 -14.23 20.02
C LYS A 131 11.14 -13.09 20.17
N ALA A 132 11.17 -12.39 21.29
CA ALA A 132 10.28 -11.26 21.55
C ALA A 132 10.48 -10.13 20.51
N GLN A 133 11.74 -9.82 20.16
CA GLN A 133 12.03 -8.83 19.13
C GLN A 133 11.56 -9.29 17.75
N ALA A 134 11.77 -10.55 17.37
CA ALA A 134 11.27 -11.09 16.10
C ALA A 134 9.74 -10.99 15.99
N GLN A 135 9.02 -11.36 17.05
CA GLN A 135 7.57 -11.22 17.13
C GLN A 135 7.10 -9.76 17.09
N ARG A 136 7.88 -8.82 17.65
CA ARG A 136 7.58 -7.39 17.55
C ARG A 136 7.76 -6.89 16.11
N ASN A 137 8.87 -7.28 15.47
CA ASN A 137 9.17 -6.89 14.09
C ASN A 137 8.10 -7.42 13.12
N GLU A 138 7.67 -8.67 13.30
CA GLU A 138 6.61 -9.28 12.51
C GLU A 138 5.28 -8.54 12.67
N ARG A 139 4.89 -8.21 13.91
CA ARG A 139 3.67 -7.41 14.18
C ARG A 139 3.73 -6.02 13.55
N GLN A 140 4.88 -5.34 13.59
CA GLN A 140 5.05 -4.05 12.94
C GLN A 140 4.89 -4.13 11.42
N ILE A 141 5.42 -5.19 10.80
CA ILE A 141 5.28 -5.42 9.36
C ILE A 141 3.81 -5.70 9.01
N GLN A 142 3.14 -6.57 9.76
CA GLN A 142 1.73 -6.89 9.55
C GLN A 142 0.85 -5.64 9.67
N GLU A 143 1.05 -4.83 10.69
CA GLU A 143 0.28 -3.60 10.88
C GLU A 143 0.57 -2.55 9.79
N LEU A 144 1.83 -2.45 9.33
CA LEU A 144 2.16 -1.58 8.20
C LEU A 144 1.48 -2.04 6.91
N CYS A 145 1.52 -3.34 6.60
CA CYS A 145 0.86 -3.90 5.42
C CYS A 145 -0.67 -3.71 5.51
N ARG A 146 -1.28 -3.94 6.67
CA ARG A 146 -2.72 -3.73 6.87
C ARG A 146 -3.12 -2.29 6.54
N ARG A 147 -2.35 -1.31 7.02
CA ARG A 147 -2.60 0.11 6.70
C ARG A 147 -2.42 0.42 5.21
N HIS A 148 -1.40 -0.16 4.56
CA HIS A 148 -1.20 -0.02 3.11
C HIS A 148 -2.38 -0.56 2.32
N ASP A 149 -2.86 -1.76 2.66
CA ASP A 149 -4.02 -2.37 2.01
C ASP A 149 -5.29 -1.52 2.21
N GLU A 150 -5.49 -0.95 3.40
CA GLU A 150 -6.61 -0.05 3.71
C GLU A 150 -6.54 1.26 2.91
N GLU A 151 -5.36 1.85 2.79
CA GLU A 151 -5.13 3.06 2.00
C GLU A 151 -5.39 2.79 0.51
N GLU A 152 -4.89 1.68 -0.04
CA GLU A 152 -5.15 1.28 -1.43
C GLU A 152 -6.65 1.04 -1.69
N GLN A 153 -7.34 0.34 -0.78
CA GLN A 153 -8.79 0.14 -0.86
C GLN A 153 -9.57 1.46 -0.77
N GLY A 154 -9.11 2.40 0.08
CA GLY A 154 -9.67 3.74 0.16
C GLY A 154 -9.62 4.47 -1.17
N VAL A 155 -8.50 4.38 -1.90
CA VAL A 155 -8.38 4.95 -3.25
C VAL A 155 -9.30 4.23 -4.23
N VAL A 156 -9.37 2.89 -4.21
CA VAL A 156 -10.24 2.12 -5.13
C VAL A 156 -11.69 2.54 -4.95
N THR A 157 -12.14 2.58 -3.69
CA THR A 157 -13.53 2.91 -3.34
C THR A 157 -13.87 4.36 -3.68
N GLY A 158 -12.95 5.30 -3.43
CA GLY A 158 -13.11 6.70 -3.81
C GLY A 158 -13.26 6.89 -5.32
N VAL A 159 -12.37 6.29 -6.11
CA VAL A 159 -12.41 6.37 -7.59
C VAL A 159 -13.68 5.74 -8.14
N ASN A 160 -14.11 4.60 -7.60
CA ASN A 160 -15.37 3.96 -8.01
C ASN A 160 -16.59 4.81 -7.68
N ARG A 161 -16.61 5.47 -6.51
CA ARG A 161 -17.71 6.36 -6.13
C ARG A 161 -17.81 7.55 -7.07
N GLU A 162 -16.68 8.21 -7.35
CA GLU A 162 -16.65 9.34 -8.30
C GLU A 162 -17.09 8.92 -9.70
N ARG A 163 -16.66 7.73 -10.16
CA ARG A 163 -17.13 7.16 -11.42
C ARG A 163 -18.65 6.98 -11.43
N ASP A 164 -19.22 6.42 -10.37
CA ASP A 164 -20.65 6.12 -10.30
C ASP A 164 -21.51 7.39 -10.21
N GLU A 165 -21.09 8.36 -9.39
CA GLU A 165 -21.73 9.69 -9.29
C GLU A 165 -21.75 10.40 -10.64
N LEU A 166 -20.65 10.30 -11.37
CA LEU A 166 -20.56 10.89 -12.68
C LEU A 166 -21.48 10.17 -13.68
N ILE A 167 -21.48 8.84 -13.72
CA ILE A 167 -22.38 8.07 -14.61
C ILE A 167 -23.83 8.48 -14.38
N HIS A 168 -24.23 8.68 -13.11
CA HIS A 168 -25.55 9.17 -12.76
C HIS A 168 -25.82 10.58 -13.32
N SER A 169 -24.89 11.52 -13.09
CA SER A 169 -24.98 12.88 -13.62
C SER A 169 -25.11 12.92 -15.16
N TYR A 170 -24.40 12.05 -15.89
CA TYR A 170 -24.55 11.94 -17.35
C TYR A 170 -25.98 11.62 -17.76
N GLN A 171 -26.55 10.64 -17.07
CA GLN A 171 -27.85 10.08 -17.41
C GLN A 171 -28.91 11.13 -17.17
N GLU A 172 -28.77 11.90 -16.08
CA GLU A 172 -29.63 13.05 -15.80
C GLU A 172 -29.51 14.14 -16.87
N GLU A 173 -28.30 14.54 -17.27
CA GLU A 173 -28.08 15.53 -18.33
C GLU A 173 -28.67 15.08 -19.67
N LEU A 174 -28.48 13.81 -20.06
CA LEU A 174 -29.07 13.23 -21.27
C LEU A 174 -30.60 13.23 -21.22
N LEU A 175 -31.20 12.87 -20.09
CA LEU A 175 -32.65 12.88 -19.91
C LEU A 175 -33.22 14.30 -19.93
N ALA A 176 -32.52 15.27 -19.34
CA ALA A 176 -32.88 16.68 -19.38
C ALA A 176 -32.78 17.26 -20.81
N SER A 177 -31.70 16.96 -21.54
CA SER A 177 -31.53 17.38 -22.93
C SER A 177 -32.68 16.87 -23.81
N LYS A 178 -33.04 15.58 -23.69
CA LYS A 178 -34.17 14.96 -24.42
C LYS A 178 -35.52 15.58 -24.10
N ARG A 179 -35.75 16.06 -22.87
CA ARG A 179 -37.00 16.75 -22.50
C ARG A 179 -37.11 18.13 -23.14
N THR A 180 -35.98 18.78 -23.41
CA THR A 180 -35.93 20.14 -23.95
C THR A 180 -36.10 20.18 -25.46
N THR A 181 -35.88 19.05 -26.16
CA THR A 181 -36.01 18.94 -27.62
C THR A 181 -37.45 18.70 -28.11
N VAL A 182 -38.42 18.54 -27.21
CA VAL A 182 -39.84 18.35 -27.53
C VAL A 182 -40.54 19.71 -27.51
N ILE A 183 -40.40 20.49 -28.59
CA ILE A 183 -41.24 21.65 -28.94
C ILE A 183 -41.59 21.55 -30.43
#